data_AF-J7L539-F1
#
_entry.id   AF-J7L539-F1
#
_cell.length_a   1.000
_cell.length_b   1.000
_cell.length_c   1.000
_cell.angle_alpha   90.00
_cell.angle_beta   90.00
_cell.angle_gamma   90.00
#
_symmetry.space_group_name_H-M   'P 1'
#
loop_
_entity.id
_entity.type
_entity.pdbx_description
1 polymer ?
#
loop_
_entity_poly.entity_id
_entity_poly.type
_entity_poly.pdbx_seq_one_letter_code
_entity_poly.pdbx_strand_id
1 'polypeptide(L)'
;MKGDPRAGVLLEGARELADPGRASFAAGYAGLMAVPQMEVLGRLIERDGDGFNEALVRALEAYREYTAADLAKGGLSGIVPLELLGMACLVRDGRVEGVSLEVESDYFPEGILDGRWLDAFPV
;
A
#
# COMPACT_ATOMS: atom_id res chain seq x y z
N MET A 1 -8.27 47.27 -22.03
CA MET A 1 -7.95 46.48 -20.82
C MET A 1 -6.74 45.61 -21.16
N LYS A 2 -5.62 45.75 -20.45
CA LYS A 2 -4.42 44.92 -20.69
C LYS A 2 -4.54 43.69 -19.77
N GLY A 3 -4.46 42.47 -20.32
CA GLY A 3 -4.68 41.24 -19.56
C GLY A 3 -3.64 41.05 -18.45
N ASP A 4 -4.01 40.32 -17.39
CA ASP A 4 -3.10 40.00 -16.28
C ASP A 4 -1.85 39.31 -16.85
N PRO A 5 -0.63 39.85 -16.64
CA PRO A 5 0.60 39.24 -17.14
C PRO A 5 0.83 37.81 -16.61
N ARG A 6 0.13 37.40 -15.54
CA ARG A 6 0.19 36.04 -14.97
C ARG A 6 -0.76 35.05 -15.64
N ALA A 7 -1.67 35.50 -16.51
CA ALA A 7 -2.72 34.65 -17.08
C ALA A 7 -2.14 33.40 -17.78
N GLY A 8 -1.02 33.52 -18.49
CA GLY A 8 -0.36 32.37 -19.12
C GLY A 8 0.16 31.33 -18.11
N VAL A 9 0.80 31.79 -17.03
CA VAL A 9 1.30 30.90 -15.96
C VAL A 9 0.14 30.22 -15.21
N LEU A 10 -0.94 30.96 -14.96
CA LEU A 10 -2.13 30.43 -14.31
C LEU A 10 -2.83 29.37 -15.19
N LEU A 11 -2.87 29.59 -16.51
CA LEU A 11 -3.42 28.62 -17.46
C LEU A 11 -2.58 27.34 -17.55
N GLU A 12 -1.25 27.46 -17.54
CA GLU A 12 -0.35 26.30 -17.52
C GLU A 12 -0.47 25.50 -16.22
N GLY A 13 -0.50 26.17 -15.07
CA GLY A 13 -0.76 25.51 -13.79
C GLY A 13 -2.16 24.86 -13.75
N ALA A 14 -3.18 25.50 -14.31
CA ALA A 14 -4.51 24.90 -14.43
C ALA A 14 -4.51 23.66 -15.33
N ARG A 15 -3.72 23.65 -16.41
CA ARG A 15 -3.57 22.48 -17.30
C ARG A 15 -2.87 21.30 -16.61
N GLU A 16 -1.80 21.55 -15.87
CA GLU A 16 -1.12 20.50 -15.08
C GLU A 16 -1.99 19.93 -13.95
N LEU A 17 -2.82 20.76 -13.33
CA LEU A 17 -3.78 20.31 -12.30
C LEU A 17 -4.96 19.54 -12.92
N ALA A 18 -5.33 19.85 -14.15
CA ALA A 18 -6.40 19.17 -14.89
C ALA A 18 -5.93 17.94 -15.68
N ASP A 19 -4.67 17.52 -15.53
CA ASP A 19 -4.11 16.35 -16.23
C ASP A 19 -4.95 15.09 -15.93
N PRO A 20 -5.60 14.49 -16.95
CA PRO A 20 -6.34 13.23 -16.79
C PRO A 20 -5.45 12.10 -16.25
N GLY A 21 -4.14 12.15 -16.51
CA GLY A 21 -3.15 11.23 -15.95
C GLY A 21 -3.11 11.29 -14.42
N ARG A 22 -3.22 12.48 -13.81
CA ARG A 22 -3.29 12.65 -12.34
C ARG A 22 -4.62 12.16 -11.76
N ALA A 23 -5.74 12.45 -12.41
CA ALA A 23 -7.05 11.98 -11.97
C ALA A 23 -7.15 10.44 -12.06
N SER A 24 -6.63 9.86 -13.14
CA SER A 24 -6.54 8.41 -13.34
C SER A 24 -5.55 7.77 -12.35
N PHE A 25 -4.40 8.39 -12.10
CA PHE A 25 -3.44 7.93 -11.08
C PHE A 25 -4.07 7.91 -9.69
N ALA A 26 -4.77 8.98 -9.30
CA ALA A 26 -5.45 9.04 -8.01
C ALA A 26 -6.54 7.96 -7.88
N ALA A 27 -7.30 7.71 -8.96
CA ALA A 27 -8.29 6.63 -8.98
C ALA A 27 -7.66 5.23 -8.92
N GLY A 28 -6.57 5.01 -9.68
CA GLY A 28 -5.83 3.75 -9.70
C GLY A 28 -5.17 3.45 -8.35
N TYR A 29 -4.52 4.45 -7.74
CA TYR A 29 -3.97 4.33 -6.40
C TYR A 29 -5.07 4.08 -5.36
N ALA A 30 -6.18 4.81 -5.43
CA ALA A 30 -7.29 4.59 -4.50
C ALA A 30 -7.83 3.16 -4.60
N GLY A 31 -8.05 2.66 -5.81
CA GLY A 31 -8.64 1.33 -6.04
C GLY A 31 -7.70 0.16 -5.76
N LEU A 32 -6.40 0.28 -6.09
CA LEU A 32 -5.45 -0.83 -5.97
C LEU A 32 -4.57 -0.77 -4.72
N MET A 33 -4.49 0.38 -4.05
CA MET A 33 -3.65 0.56 -2.85
C MET A 33 -4.50 0.91 -1.64
N ALA A 34 -5.13 2.08 -1.65
CA ALA A 34 -5.76 2.62 -0.45
C ALA A 34 -6.98 1.81 0.01
N VAL A 35 -7.90 1.48 -0.90
CA VAL A 35 -9.12 0.73 -0.56
C VAL A 35 -8.80 -0.68 -0.05
N PRO A 36 -7.97 -1.49 -0.73
CA PRO A 36 -7.59 -2.80 -0.21
C PRO A 36 -6.89 -2.74 1.16
N GLN A 37 -6.02 -1.77 1.38
CA GLN A 37 -5.37 -1.56 2.69
C GLN A 37 -6.38 -1.22 3.79
N MET A 38 -7.35 -0.34 3.49
CA MET A 38 -8.42 0.00 4.43
C MET A 38 -9.32 -1.20 4.75
N GLU A 39 -9.59 -2.08 3.77
CA GLU A 39 -10.34 -3.30 4.00
C GLU A 39 -9.61 -4.24 4.97
N VAL A 40 -8.31 -4.48 4.78
CA VAL A 40 -7.48 -5.28 5.70
C VAL A 40 -7.53 -4.70 7.12
N LEU A 41 -7.33 -3.39 7.25
CA LEU A 41 -7.39 -2.71 8.54
C LEU A 41 -8.78 -2.82 9.18
N GLY A 42 -9.84 -2.68 8.38
CA GLY A 42 -11.22 -2.83 8.84
C GLY A 42 -11.46 -4.21 9.47
N ARG A 43 -10.99 -5.28 8.83
CA ARG A 43 -11.10 -6.65 9.36
C ARG A 43 -10.32 -6.85 10.65
N LEU A 44 -9.14 -6.22 10.78
CA LEU A 44 -8.40 -6.21 12.05
C LEU A 44 -9.18 -5.52 13.17
N ILE A 45 -9.80 -4.37 12.89
CA ILE A 45 -10.62 -3.64 13.87
C ILE A 45 -11.83 -4.47 14.30
N GLU A 46 -12.46 -5.16 13.34
CA GLU A 46 -13.59 -6.06 13.58
C GLU A 46 -13.19 -7.37 14.27
N ARG A 47 -11.89 -7.66 14.39
CA ARG A 47 -11.33 -8.94 14.84
C ARG A 47 -11.86 -10.13 14.03
N ASP A 48 -12.11 -9.90 12.75
CA ASP A 48 -12.55 -10.90 11.79
C ASP A 48 -11.33 -11.58 11.17
N GLY A 49 -10.93 -12.73 11.72
CA GLY A 49 -9.73 -13.46 11.30
C GLY A 49 -9.80 -13.99 9.87
N ASP A 50 -10.92 -14.62 9.51
CA ASP A 50 -11.13 -15.16 8.16
C ASP A 50 -11.17 -14.00 7.15
N GLY A 51 -11.95 -12.96 7.45
CA GLY A 51 -12.04 -11.78 6.60
C GLY A 51 -10.71 -11.05 6.46
N PHE A 52 -9.89 -10.99 7.51
CA PHE A 52 -8.56 -10.41 7.46
C PHE A 52 -7.65 -11.14 6.46
N ASN A 53 -7.57 -12.47 6.56
CA ASN A 53 -6.70 -13.26 5.68
C ASN A 53 -7.16 -13.16 4.22
N GLU A 54 -8.47 -13.22 3.96
CA GLU A 54 -9.00 -12.99 2.61
C GLU A 54 -8.70 -11.59 2.07
N ALA A 55 -8.92 -10.55 2.88
CA ALA A 55 -8.64 -9.18 2.48
C ALA A 55 -7.14 -8.96 2.23
N LEU A 56 -6.28 -9.61 3.02
CA LEU A 56 -4.83 -9.51 2.89
C LEU A 56 -4.34 -10.11 1.58
N VAL A 57 -4.85 -11.28 1.17
CA VAL A 57 -4.55 -11.87 -0.14
C VAL A 57 -4.95 -10.91 -1.26
N ARG A 58 -6.18 -10.40 -1.23
CA ARG A 58 -6.68 -9.46 -2.25
C ARG A 58 -5.83 -8.19 -2.31
N ALA A 59 -5.43 -7.65 -1.17
CA ALA A 59 -4.59 -6.46 -1.10
C ALA A 59 -3.18 -6.70 -1.64
N LEU A 60 -2.59 -7.87 -1.40
CA LEU A 60 -1.28 -8.24 -1.96
C LEU A 60 -1.35 -8.41 -3.49
N GLU A 61 -2.43 -8.98 -4.00
CA GLU A 61 -2.66 -9.10 -5.45
C GLU A 61 -2.80 -7.72 -6.11
N ALA A 62 -3.61 -6.84 -5.52
CA ALA A 62 -3.79 -5.47 -6.01
C ALA A 62 -2.49 -4.65 -5.94
N TYR A 63 -1.71 -4.81 -4.86
CA TYR A 63 -0.39 -4.19 -4.72
C TYR A 63 0.57 -4.64 -5.82
N ARG A 64 0.61 -5.96 -6.11
CA ARG A 64 1.42 -6.51 -7.20
C ARG A 64 1.01 -5.92 -8.55
N GLU A 65 -0.29 -5.80 -8.81
CA GLU A 65 -0.80 -5.17 -10.04
C GLU A 65 -0.35 -3.71 -10.16
N TYR A 66 -0.54 -2.93 -9.11
CA TYR A 66 -0.21 -1.51 -9.10
C TYR A 66 1.30 -1.25 -9.32
N THR A 67 2.15 -2.11 -8.77
CA THR A 67 3.61 -1.91 -8.75
C THR A 67 4.36 -2.60 -9.90
N ALA A 68 3.71 -3.51 -10.63
CA ALA A 68 4.33 -4.29 -11.71
C ALA A 68 5.07 -3.44 -12.74
N ALA A 69 4.48 -2.30 -13.14
CA ALA A 69 5.05 -1.44 -14.17
C ALA A 69 6.33 -0.70 -13.71
N ASP A 70 6.46 -0.39 -12.41
CA ASP A 70 7.66 0.25 -11.86
C ASP A 70 8.78 -0.78 -11.66
N LEU A 71 8.44 -1.94 -11.10
CA LEU A 71 9.37 -3.06 -10.92
C LEU A 71 9.97 -3.53 -12.26
N ALA A 72 9.16 -3.61 -13.32
CA ALA A 72 9.62 -3.98 -14.67
C ALA A 72 10.65 -2.99 -15.25
N LYS A 73 10.70 -1.75 -14.76
CA LYS A 73 11.67 -0.73 -15.16
C LYS A 73 12.93 -0.73 -14.28
N GLY A 74 13.03 -1.67 -13.34
CA GLY A 74 14.10 -1.70 -12.33
C GLY A 74 13.89 -0.72 -11.18
N GLY A 75 12.67 -0.20 -11.02
CA GLY A 75 12.30 0.59 -9.85
C GLY A 75 12.29 -0.26 -8.58
N LEU A 76 12.53 0.38 -7.44
CA LEU A 76 12.44 -0.26 -6.12
C LEU A 76 11.09 0.02 -5.43
N SER A 77 10.25 0.89 -6.01
CA SER A 77 8.92 1.15 -5.49
C SER A 77 8.07 -0.08 -5.74
N GLY A 78 7.55 -0.70 -4.68
CA GLY A 78 6.75 -1.92 -4.83
C GLY A 78 7.42 -3.21 -4.37
N ILE A 79 8.65 -3.18 -3.85
CA ILE A 79 9.32 -4.41 -3.39
C ILE A 79 8.65 -4.97 -2.13
N VAL A 80 8.26 -4.10 -1.19
CA VAL A 80 7.60 -4.50 0.05
C VAL A 80 6.39 -3.61 0.34
N PRO A 81 5.17 -4.15 0.50
CA PRO A 81 4.00 -3.41 0.93
C PRO A 81 4.09 -3.16 2.45
N LEU A 82 4.77 -2.09 2.85
CA LEU A 82 5.08 -1.82 4.26
C LEU A 82 3.84 -1.75 5.17
N GLU A 83 2.73 -1.21 4.66
CA GLU A 83 1.48 -1.11 5.41
C GLU A 83 0.87 -2.50 5.68
N LEU A 84 0.85 -3.37 4.66
CA LEU A 84 0.34 -4.74 4.77
C LEU A 84 1.27 -5.60 5.64
N LEU A 85 2.58 -5.45 5.47
CA LEU A 85 3.57 -6.14 6.32
C LEU A 85 3.43 -5.71 7.78
N GLY A 86 3.26 -4.42 8.06
CA GLY A 86 3.05 -3.93 9.42
C GLY A 86 1.81 -4.54 10.08
N MET A 87 0.70 -4.64 9.33
CA MET A 87 -0.51 -5.30 9.80
C MET A 87 -0.31 -6.80 10.03
N ALA A 88 0.41 -7.49 9.14
CA ALA A 88 0.78 -8.90 9.32
C ALA A 88 1.66 -9.09 10.58
N CYS A 89 2.61 -8.20 10.84
CA CYS A 89 3.43 -8.22 12.06
C CYS A 89 2.58 -8.05 13.33
N LEU A 90 1.60 -7.12 13.35
CA LEU A 90 0.71 -6.95 14.50
C LEU A 90 -0.05 -8.23 14.85
N VAL A 91 -0.54 -8.93 13.83
CA VAL A 91 -1.23 -10.21 14.00
C VAL A 91 -0.25 -11.30 14.45
N ARG A 92 0.92 -11.39 13.80
CA ARG A 92 1.96 -12.37 14.13
C ARG A 92 2.45 -12.25 15.56
N ASP A 93 2.61 -11.02 16.05
CA ASP A 93 2.99 -10.70 17.42
C ASP A 93 1.87 -10.95 18.45
N GLY A 94 0.69 -11.41 18.01
CA GLY A 94 -0.48 -11.65 18.87
C GLY A 94 -1.06 -10.38 19.47
N ARG A 95 -0.88 -9.21 18.82
CA ARG A 95 -1.39 -7.92 19.31
C ARG A 95 -2.88 -7.72 19.05
N VAL A 96 -3.45 -8.52 18.16
CA VAL A 96 -4.87 -8.50 17.81
C VAL A 96 -5.51 -9.83 18.22
N GLU A 97 -6.34 -9.78 19.25
CA GLU A 97 -7.06 -10.96 19.75
C GLU A 97 -8.06 -11.48 18.71
N GLY A 98 -8.12 -12.80 18.54
CA GLY A 98 -9.07 -13.46 17.62
C GLY A 98 -8.65 -13.49 16.15
N VAL A 99 -7.46 -12.97 15.83
CA VAL A 99 -6.92 -12.98 14.47
C VAL A 99 -5.59 -13.72 14.46
N SER A 100 -5.47 -14.71 13.58
CA SER A 100 -4.22 -15.40 13.26
C SER A 100 -3.84 -15.16 11.81
N LEU A 101 -2.54 -14.99 11.54
CA LEU A 101 -2.02 -14.84 10.20
C LEU A 101 -1.85 -16.22 9.55
N GLU A 102 -2.55 -16.43 8.44
CA GLU A 102 -2.52 -17.68 7.66
C GLU A 102 -1.90 -17.49 6.26
N VAL A 103 -1.74 -16.25 5.83
CA VAL A 103 -1.20 -15.90 4.51
C VAL A 103 0.32 -16.04 4.50
N GLU A 104 0.81 -16.87 3.57
CA GLU A 104 2.23 -16.94 3.18
C GLU A 104 2.44 -16.10 1.91
N SER A 105 3.47 -15.25 1.89
CA SER A 105 3.77 -14.39 0.75
C SER A 105 5.23 -14.00 0.68
N ASP A 106 5.80 -13.97 -0.54
CA ASP A 106 7.15 -13.44 -0.78
C ASP A 106 7.28 -11.95 -0.42
N TYR A 107 6.16 -11.23 -0.31
CA TYR A 107 6.11 -9.86 0.16
C TYR A 107 6.33 -9.73 1.68
N PHE A 108 6.33 -10.83 2.44
CA PHE A 108 6.54 -10.85 3.88
C PHE A 108 7.84 -11.59 4.23
N PRO A 109 8.98 -10.87 4.26
CA PRO A 109 10.26 -11.46 4.64
C PRO A 109 10.16 -12.04 6.06
N GLU A 110 10.30 -13.36 6.19
CA GLU A 110 10.13 -14.06 7.47
C GLU A 110 11.00 -13.51 8.60
N GLY A 111 12.23 -13.07 8.29
CA GLY A 111 13.13 -12.50 9.29
C GLY A 111 12.58 -11.21 9.93
N ILE A 112 11.78 -10.44 9.17
CA ILE A 112 11.07 -9.26 9.67
C ILE A 112 9.77 -9.68 10.34
N LEU A 113 8.99 -10.51 9.67
CA LEU A 113 7.66 -10.95 10.14
C LEU A 113 7.73 -11.67 11.50
N ASP A 114 8.72 -12.52 11.70
CA ASP A 114 8.90 -13.30 12.93
C ASP A 114 9.77 -12.58 13.98
N GLY A 115 10.14 -11.32 13.74
CA GLY A 115 10.94 -10.52 14.70
C GLY A 115 12.42 -10.94 14.83
N ARG A 116 12.90 -11.94 14.09
CA ARG A 116 14.30 -12.44 14.14
C ARG A 116 15.36 -11.35 13.90
N TRP A 117 14.98 -10.27 13.22
CA TRP A 117 15.85 -9.11 12.99
C TRP A 117 16.29 -8.39 14.27
N LEU A 118 15.53 -8.51 15.37
CA LEU A 118 15.87 -7.88 16.66
C LEU A 118 17.18 -8.43 17.23
N ASP A 119 17.50 -9.69 16.94
CA ASP A 119 18.74 -10.35 17.38
C ASP A 119 19.85 -10.30 16.30
N ALA A 120 19.58 -9.73 15.13
CA ALA A 120 20.48 -9.78 13.98
C ALA A 120 21.62 -8.74 14.03
N PHE A 121 21.53 -7.74 14.90
CA PHE A 121 22.52 -6.67 15.05
C PHE A 121 23.17 -6.73 16.43
N PRO A 122 24.51 -6.87 16.54
CA PRO A 122 25.18 -6.81 17.81
C PRO A 122 25.05 -5.39 18.42
N VAL A 123 24.72 -5.34 19.70
CA VAL A 123 24.66 -4.11 20.51
C VAL A 123 26.05 -3.66 20.94
#